data_AF-A0A151IBF2-F1
#
_entry.id   AF-A0A151IBF2-F1
#
_cell.length_a   1.000
_cell.length_b   1.000
_cell.length_c   1.000
_cell.angle_alpha   90.00
_cell.angle_beta   90.00
_cell.angle_gamma   90.00
#
_symmetry.space_group_name_H-M   'P 1'
#
loop_
_entity.id
_entity.type
_entity.pdbx_description
1 polymer ?
#
loop_
_entity_poly.entity_id
_entity_poly.type
_entity_poly.pdbx_seq_one_letter_code
_entity_poly.pdbx_strand_id
1 'polypeptide(L)'
;MNLEEILISIVRENKSLYDKTDKQFKNTTKKKDLWKLIAINLKTLYDIDTTAEAVESRWTSLRDQFTREHRKRKTPPSGSGFTPLKEWEYYRSMMFLIPHISHRRYEMN
;
A
#
# COMPACT_ATOMS: atom_id res chain seq x y z
N MET A 1 -1.89 -14.31 11.40
CA MET A 1 -1.97 -13.25 10.37
C MET A 1 -1.66 -11.94 11.06
N ASN A 2 -0.67 -11.20 10.59
CA ASN A 2 -0.27 -9.94 11.21
C ASN A 2 -1.08 -8.75 10.67
N LEU A 3 -0.92 -7.57 11.29
CA LEU A 3 -1.67 -6.36 10.92
C LEU A 3 -1.49 -5.98 9.45
N GLU A 4 -0.26 -6.09 8.93
CA GLU A 4 0.09 -5.74 7.56
C GLU A 4 -0.62 -6.65 6.55
N GLU A 5 -0.64 -7.96 6.78
CA GLU A 5 -1.35 -8.93 5.93
C GLU A 5 -2.85 -8.66 5.87
N ILE A 6 -3.48 -8.41 7.03
CA ILE A 6 -4.90 -8.08 7.13
C ILE A 6 -5.19 -6.78 6.36
N LEU A 7 -4.39 -5.76 6.60
CA LEU A 7 -4.57 -4.44 5.98
C LEU A 7 -4.42 -4.52 4.46
N ILE A 8 -3.43 -5.26 3.96
CA ILE A 8 -3.24 -5.49 2.52
C ILE A 8 -4.46 -6.18 1.91
N SER A 9 -5.01 -7.20 2.59
CA SER A 9 -6.19 -7.92 2.11
C SER A 9 -7.40 -7.00 2.00
N ILE A 10 -7.72 -6.24 3.06
CA ILE A 10 -8.89 -5.37 3.08
C ILE A 10 -8.73 -4.24 2.06
N VAL A 11 -7.56 -3.61 1.98
CA VAL A 11 -7.34 -2.51 1.03
C VAL A 11 -7.41 -3.00 -0.41
N ARG A 12 -6.93 -4.21 -0.73
CA ARG A 12 -7.00 -4.79 -2.08
C ARG A 12 -8.43 -4.81 -2.63
N GLU A 13 -9.40 -5.13 -1.78
CA GLU A 13 -10.84 -5.17 -2.13
C GLU A 13 -11.45 -3.77 -2.30
N ASN A 14 -10.82 -2.74 -1.75
CA ASN A 14 -11.32 -1.38 -1.73
C ASN A 14 -10.51 -0.45 -2.66
N LYS A 15 -10.77 -0.54 -3.97
CA LYS A 15 -10.06 0.21 -5.03
C LYS A 15 -10.01 1.71 -4.80
N SER A 16 -11.04 2.31 -4.20
CA SER A 16 -11.09 3.74 -3.89
C SER A 16 -9.89 4.21 -3.06
N LEU A 17 -9.22 3.34 -2.30
CA LEU A 17 -8.05 3.67 -1.48
C LEU A 17 -6.73 3.77 -2.25
N TYR A 18 -6.62 3.15 -3.43
CA TYR A 18 -5.34 3.06 -4.17
C TYR A 18 -5.43 3.33 -5.67
N ASP A 19 -6.59 3.11 -6.29
CA ASP A 19 -6.80 3.25 -7.72
C ASP A 19 -7.32 4.64 -8.07
N LYS A 20 -6.49 5.45 -8.74
CA LYS A 20 -6.86 6.81 -9.17
C LYS A 20 -7.98 6.84 -10.21
N THR A 21 -8.23 5.72 -10.90
CA THR A 21 -9.30 5.59 -11.89
C THR A 21 -10.65 5.25 -11.27
N ASP A 22 -10.66 4.84 -9.99
CA ASP A 22 -11.89 4.58 -9.26
C ASP A 22 -12.68 5.89 -9.06
N LYS A 23 -13.98 5.85 -9.37
CA LYS A 23 -14.87 7.02 -9.31
C LYS A 23 -14.92 7.64 -7.90
N GLN A 24 -14.70 6.83 -6.87
CA GLN A 24 -14.74 7.24 -5.47
C GLN A 24 -13.35 7.59 -4.93
N PHE A 25 -12.28 7.50 -5.72
CA PHE A 25 -10.94 7.86 -5.29
C PHE A 25 -10.83 9.32 -4.82
N LYS A 26 -11.59 10.23 -5.44
CA LYS A 26 -11.60 11.65 -5.04
C LYS A 26 -12.53 11.95 -3.85
N ASN A 27 -13.34 10.98 -3.42
CA ASN A 27 -14.29 11.16 -2.32
C ASN A 27 -13.58 10.97 -0.97
N THR A 28 -13.09 12.07 -0.41
CA THR A 28 -12.35 12.08 0.87
C THR A 28 -13.21 11.63 2.05
N THR A 29 -14.50 11.99 2.08
CA THR A 29 -15.44 11.56 3.11
C THR A 29 -15.58 10.03 3.11
N LYS A 30 -15.81 9.44 1.94
CA LYS A 30 -15.95 7.98 1.82
C LYS A 30 -14.67 7.23 2.22
N LYS A 31 -13.49 7.79 1.91
CA LYS A 31 -12.21 7.23 2.36
C LYS A 31 -12.07 7.28 3.88
N LYS A 32 -12.41 8.41 4.50
CA LYS A 32 -12.37 8.55 5.96
C LYS A 32 -13.29 7.55 6.65
N ASP A 33 -14.50 7.36 6.13
CA ASP A 33 -15.45 6.38 6.68
C ASP A 33 -14.96 4.95 6.49
N LEU A 34 -14.34 4.67 5.35
CA LEU A 34 -13.74 3.36 5.09
C LEU A 34 -12.56 3.07 6.02
N TRP A 35 -11.67 4.04 6.29
CA TRP A 35 -10.58 3.84 7.25
C TRP A 35 -11.09 3.59 8.67
N LYS A 36 -12.16 4.28 9.09
CA LYS A 36 -12.84 4.00 10.36
C LYS A 36 -13.40 2.58 10.40
N LEU A 37 -14.07 2.15 9.33
CA LEU A 37 -14.60 0.79 9.24
C LEU A 37 -13.48 -0.26 9.33
N ILE A 38 -12.34 -0.01 8.68
CA ILE A 38 -11.17 -0.90 8.77
C ILE A 38 -10.65 -0.97 10.21
N ALA A 39 -10.51 0.16 10.91
CA ALA A 39 -10.09 0.18 12.31
C ALA A 39 -11.07 -0.59 13.23
N ILE A 40 -12.38 -0.42 13.02
CA ILE A 40 -13.42 -1.18 13.75
C ILE A 40 -13.31 -2.68 13.46
N ASN A 41 -13.11 -3.08 12.20
CA ASN A 41 -12.94 -4.48 11.83
C ASN A 41 -11.67 -5.08 12.44
N LEU A 42 -10.58 -4.31 12.51
CA LEU A 42 -9.34 -4.74 13.17
C LEU A 42 -9.55 -5.00 14.65
N LYS A 43 -10.29 -4.12 15.34
CA LYS A 43 -10.61 -4.32 16.77
C LYS A 43 -11.57 -5.49 17.00
N THR A 44 -12.62 -5.60 16.19
CA THR A 44 -13.71 -6.58 16.42
C THR A 44 -13.34 -8.00 15.99
N LEU A 45 -12.61 -8.16 14.89
CA LEU A 45 -12.29 -9.48 14.32
C LEU A 45 -10.94 -10.02 14.77
N TYR A 46 -10.01 -9.13 15.15
CA TYR A 46 -8.62 -9.50 15.43
C TYR A 46 -8.10 -8.98 16.77
N ASP A 47 -8.92 -8.29 17.56
CA ASP A 47 -8.56 -7.64 18.84
C ASP A 47 -7.38 -6.66 18.74
N ILE A 48 -7.22 -6.03 17.57
CA ILE A 48 -6.17 -5.03 17.33
C ILE A 48 -6.76 -3.64 17.58
N ASP A 49 -6.38 -3.01 18.68
CA ASP A 49 -6.79 -1.64 18.99
C ASP A 49 -5.95 -0.61 18.22
N THR A 50 -6.60 0.20 17.40
CA THR A 50 -5.95 1.18 16.53
C THR A 50 -6.94 2.24 16.04
N THR A 51 -6.43 3.40 15.64
CA THR A 51 -7.26 4.49 15.07
C THR A 51 -7.27 4.43 13.55
N ALA A 52 -8.29 5.05 12.94
CA ALA A 52 -8.38 5.17 11.47
C ALA A 52 -7.13 5.84 10.88
N GLU A 53 -6.61 6.87 11.55
CA GLU A 53 -5.42 7.62 11.16
C GLU A 53 -4.15 6.74 11.23
N ALA A 54 -4.03 5.90 12.26
CA ALA A 54 -2.91 4.97 12.39
C ALA A 54 -2.95 3.89 11.29
N VAL A 55 -4.14 3.38 10.96
CA VAL A 55 -4.33 2.42 9.86
C VAL A 55 -3.96 3.04 8.50
N GLU A 56 -4.42 4.26 8.23
CA GLU A 56 -4.10 4.99 7.00
C GLU A 56 -2.59 5.27 6.88
N SER A 57 -1.94 5.69 7.98
CA SER A 57 -0.49 5.90 8.04
C SER A 57 0.29 4.61 7.79
N ARG A 58 -0.17 3.49 8.38
CA ARG A 58 0.44 2.18 8.17
C ARG A 58 0.32 1.73 6.71
N TRP A 59 -0.85 1.91 6.09
CA TRP A 59 -1.04 1.62 4.67
C TRP A 59 -0.14 2.48 3.78
N THR A 60 -0.02 3.78 4.08
CA THR A 60 0.86 4.70 3.35
C THR A 60 2.31 4.21 3.40
N SER A 61 2.79 3.83 4.58
CA SER A 61 4.14 3.28 4.78
C SER A 61 4.37 1.99 3.96
N LEU A 62 3.39 1.08 3.94
CA LEU A 62 3.43 -0.14 3.14
C LEU A 62 3.50 0.18 1.63
N ARG A 63 2.69 1.11 1.15
CA ARG A 63 2.66 1.52 -0.26
C ARG A 63 3.99 2.16 -0.69
N ASP A 64 4.57 2.99 0.17
CA ASP A 64 5.86 3.63 -0.10
C ASP A 64 6.99 2.60 -0.14
N GLN A 65 6.99 1.64 0.79
CA GLN A 65 7.94 0.53 0.77
C GLN A 65 7.78 -0.33 -0.47
N PHE A 66 6.55 -0.70 -0.84
CA PHE A 66 6.27 -1.43 -2.08
C PHE A 66 6.81 -0.69 -3.31
N THR A 67 6.59 0.63 -3.39
CA THR A 67 7.06 1.45 -4.51
C THR A 67 8.59 1.45 -4.61
N ARG A 68 9.29 1.56 -3.47
CA ARG A 68 10.76 1.47 -3.42
C ARG A 68 11.25 0.09 -3.85
N GLU A 69 10.66 -0.97 -3.31
CA GLU A 69 11.03 -2.36 -3.63
C GLU A 69 10.76 -2.70 -5.10
N HIS A 70 9.63 -2.24 -5.65
CA HIS A 70 9.32 -2.44 -7.06
C HIS A 70 10.30 -1.69 -7.98
N ARG A 71 10.65 -0.44 -7.63
CA ARG A 71 11.65 0.33 -8.37
C ARG A 71 13.02 -0.35 -8.35
N LYS A 72 13.53 -0.76 -7.19
CA LYS A 72 14.83 -1.45 -7.06
C LYS A 72 14.93 -2.69 -7.97
N ARG A 73 13.83 -3.44 -8.11
CA ARG A 73 13.77 -4.63 -8.97
C ARG A 73 13.68 -4.31 -10.46
N LYS A 74 13.03 -3.21 -10.83
CA LYS A 74 12.90 -2.78 -12.24
C LYS A 74 14.15 -2.07 -12.74
N THR A 75 14.83 -1.33 -11.87
CA THR A 75 16.06 -0.60 -12.18
C THR A 75 17.13 -0.99 -11.15
N PRO A 76 17.76 -2.18 -11.31
CA PRO A 76 18.86 -2.56 -10.45
C PRO A 76 20.00 -1.53 -10.57
N PRO A 77 20.72 -1.20 -9.47
CA PRO A 77 21.82 -0.26 -9.52
C PRO A 77 22.89 -0.71 -10.53
N SER A 78 23.39 0.22 -11.35
CA SER A 78 24.35 -0.06 -12.44
C SER A 78 25.78 -0.39 -11.96
N GLY A 79 25.98 -0.81 -10.71
CA GLY A 79 27.30 -1.00 -10.08
C GLY A 79 27.46 -2.35 -9.39
N SER A 80 28.69 -2.68 -8.98
CA SER A 80 29.14 -3.94 -8.36
C SER A 80 28.53 -4.28 -6.99
N GLY A 81 27.51 -3.55 -6.55
CA GLY A 81 26.78 -3.75 -5.29
C GLY A 81 25.49 -4.57 -5.43
N PHE A 82 25.38 -5.45 -6.44
CA PHE A 82 24.23 -6.36 -6.56
C PHE A 82 24.29 -7.40 -5.44
N THR A 83 23.65 -7.08 -4.32
CA THR A 83 23.26 -8.09 -3.34
C THR A 83 21.91 -8.67 -3.78
N PRO A 84 21.72 -10.00 -3.73
CA PRO A 84 20.41 -10.59 -3.92
C PRO A 84 19.44 -9.94 -2.92
N LEU A 85 18.54 -9.10 -3.40
CA LEU A 85 17.55 -8.45 -2.56
C LEU A 85 16.67 -9.54 -1.97
N LYS A 86 16.78 -9.77 -0.66
CA LYS A 86 15.81 -10.59 0.08
C LYS A 86 14.43 -10.03 -0.24
N GLU A 87 13.56 -10.88 -0.78
CA GLU A 87 12.21 -10.48 -1.11
C GLU A 87 11.50 -10.01 0.15
N TRP A 88 11.07 -8.75 0.15
CA TRP A 88 10.20 -8.24 1.20
C TRP A 88 8.90 -9.06 1.22
N GLU A 89 8.55 -9.58 2.39
CA GLU A 89 7.49 -10.57 2.59
C GLU A 89 6.13 -10.15 2.00
N TYR A 90 5.80 -8.86 2.04
CA TYR A 90 4.53 -8.34 1.52
C TYR A 90 4.55 -8.02 0.02
N TYR A 91 5.70 -8.13 -0.65
CA TYR A 91 5.86 -7.71 -2.04
C TYR A 91 4.86 -8.39 -2.97
N ARG A 92 4.75 -9.72 -2.90
CA ARG A 92 3.84 -10.50 -3.74
C ARG A 92 2.38 -10.12 -3.48
N SER A 93 2.03 -9.97 -2.21
CA SER A 93 0.68 -9.56 -1.79
C SER A 93 0.32 -8.13 -2.23
N MET A 94 1.31 -7.29 -2.56
CA MET A 94 1.09 -5.92 -3.00
C MET A 94 1.23 -5.71 -4.51
N MET A 95 1.48 -6.77 -5.29
CA MET A 95 1.63 -6.68 -6.76
C MET A 95 0.40 -6.11 -7.47
N PHE A 96 -0.80 -6.18 -6.87
CA PHE A 96 -2.00 -5.55 -7.42
C PHE A 96 -1.87 -4.02 -7.56
N LEU A 97 -0.91 -3.39 -6.86
CA LEU A 97 -0.64 -1.96 -6.97
C LEU A 97 0.16 -1.59 -8.22
N ILE A 98 0.80 -2.55 -8.91
CA ILE A 98 1.69 -2.28 -10.07
C ILE A 98 1.02 -1.39 -11.14
N PRO A 99 -0.24 -1.64 -11.57
CA PRO A 99 -0.89 -0.79 -12.56
C PRO A 99 -1.20 0.64 -12.06
N HIS A 100 -1.18 0.86 -10.75
CA HIS A 100 -1.64 2.10 -10.10
C HIS A 100 -0.50 2.94 -9.52
N ILE A 101 0.71 2.40 -9.41
CA ILE A 101 1.92 3.15 -9.05
C ILE A 101 2.38 3.94 -10.28
N SER A 102 1.96 5.21 -10.35
CA SER A 102 2.35 6.09 -11.45
C SER A 102 3.88 6.15 -11.57
N HIS A 103 4.41 5.88 -12.76
CA HIS A 103 5.77 6.26 -13.10
C HIS A 103 5.83 7.77 -12.95
N ARG A 104 6.46 8.28 -11.89
CA ARG A 104 6.78 9.70 -11.80
C ARG A 104 7.77 9.97 -12.94
N ARG A 105 7.25 10.36 -14.10
CA ARG A 105 8.03 10.87 -15.22
C ARG A 105 8.63 12.17 -14.70
N TYR A 106 9.90 12.12 -14.33
CA TYR A 106 10.66 13.33 -14.09
C TYR A 106 10.87 13.92 -15.49
N GLU A 107 9.93 14.76 -15.93
CA GLU A 107 10.19 15.63 -17.08
C GLU A 107 11.23 16.64 -16.57
N MET A 108 12.48 16.45 -17.02
CA MET A 108 13.51 17.47 -16.86
C MET A 108 13.07 18.64 -17.74
N ASN A 109 12.68 19.75 -17.10
CA ASN A 109 12.68 21.07 -17.73
C ASN A 109 13.99 21.75 -17.37
#